data_AF-A0A9W8XQY9-F1
#
_entry.id   AF-A0A9W8XQY9-F1
#
_cell.length_a   1.000
_cell.length_b   1.000
_cell.length_c   1.000
_cell.angle_alpha   90.00
_cell.angle_beta   90.00
_cell.angle_gamma   90.00
#
_symmetry.space_group_name_H-M   'P 1'
#
loop_
_entity.id
_entity.type
_entity.pdbx_description
1 polymer ?
#
loop_
_entity_poly.entity_id
_entity_poly.type
_entity_poly.pdbx_seq_one_letter_code
_entity_poly.pdbx_strand_id
1 'polypeptide(L)'
;MTRSTLEKCTSNQTMVPSIKNYLLIGFLASASSAAPLAQAACDRTILTQAADAYIAAQTAGSLTPLQPMLATPWLYTENNKNISTTSSVLSKKLTIDHRRTNYDLVTCATYTELIAATGPYVIGTQIRHGADGKVSSIDTIASTTGSWLFNATKTLEYVKAEDPGWTPLPASAQSSREVIQAAGDAYLDMWSDAHAHEKVPWGTPCVRLEGSAYTGKGMANDSCQPGIPSNHNQAPNTRRRYVIDEEMGSVSVFCVWEHMVSLCFFLLFWMIGRAEVVLPFGLQMGFESCD
;
A
#
# COMPACT_ATOMS: atom_id res chain seq x y z
N MET A 1 3.90 3.39 -63.95
CA MET A 1 5.23 3.67 -64.53
C MET A 1 6.26 3.37 -63.45
N THR A 2 6.67 2.11 -63.25
CA THR A 2 7.68 1.27 -63.97
C THR A 2 9.09 1.36 -63.38
N ARG A 3 9.50 0.29 -62.69
CA ARG A 3 10.85 -0.33 -62.63
C ARG A 3 10.74 -1.53 -61.66
N SER A 4 10.65 -2.80 -62.07
CA SER A 4 11.59 -3.68 -62.79
C SER A 4 12.89 -3.97 -62.03
N THR A 5 13.01 -5.20 -61.53
CA THR A 5 14.12 -6.12 -61.88
C THR A 5 13.71 -7.56 -61.58
N LEU A 6 13.68 -8.36 -62.66
CA LEU A 6 13.68 -9.82 -62.67
C LEU A 6 15.06 -10.33 -62.23
N GLU A 7 15.12 -11.54 -61.68
CA GLU A 7 16.00 -12.57 -62.25
C GLU A 7 15.45 -13.98 -62.01
N LYS A 8 15.55 -14.79 -63.07
CA LYS A 8 14.88 -16.07 -63.32
C LYS A 8 15.68 -17.23 -62.73
N CYS A 9 15.00 -18.34 -62.44
CA CYS A 9 15.35 -19.62 -63.06
C CYS A 9 14.17 -20.59 -63.04
N THR A 10 13.66 -20.83 -64.24
CA THR A 10 12.76 -21.92 -64.65
C THR A 10 13.49 -23.25 -64.61
N SER A 11 12.88 -24.30 -64.08
CA SER A 11 12.35 -25.38 -64.92
C SER A 11 11.55 -26.35 -64.06
N ASN A 12 10.38 -26.68 -64.55
CA ASN A 12 9.36 -27.49 -63.94
C ASN A 12 9.41 -28.90 -64.55
N GLN A 13 8.86 -29.86 -63.80
CA GLN A 13 8.32 -31.15 -64.23
C GLN A 13 9.31 -32.31 -64.44
N THR A 14 9.19 -33.33 -63.60
CA THR A 14 8.26 -34.46 -63.87
C THR A 14 8.11 -35.36 -62.64
N MET A 15 6.96 -36.03 -62.59
CA MET A 15 6.27 -36.52 -61.40
C MET A 15 6.73 -37.89 -60.88
N VAL A 16 6.25 -38.15 -59.66
CA VAL A 16 5.93 -39.42 -58.99
C VAL A 16 7.03 -40.01 -58.09
N PRO A 17 6.93 -39.83 -56.75
CA PRO A 17 7.73 -40.61 -55.82
C PRO A 17 7.04 -41.94 -55.48
N SER A 18 7.87 -42.98 -55.60
CA SER A 18 7.68 -44.33 -55.10
C SER A 18 7.74 -44.37 -53.56
N ILE A 19 6.87 -45.19 -52.99
CA ILE A 19 6.74 -45.59 -51.59
C ILE A 19 8.10 -45.96 -50.95
N LYS A 20 8.38 -45.47 -49.73
CA LYS A 20 9.24 -46.14 -48.72
C LYS A 20 9.12 -45.50 -47.33
N ASN A 21 8.65 -46.32 -46.38
CA ASN A 21 8.79 -46.30 -44.91
C ASN A 21 9.02 -44.95 -44.19
N TYR A 22 7.99 -44.48 -43.49
CA TYR A 22 8.08 -43.43 -42.48
C TYR A 22 8.81 -43.95 -41.23
N LEU A 23 9.99 -43.40 -40.93
CA LEU A 23 10.55 -43.38 -39.59
C LEU A 23 9.76 -42.35 -38.76
N LEU A 24 9.01 -42.80 -37.74
CA LEU A 24 8.52 -41.93 -36.68
C LEU A 24 9.71 -41.55 -35.77
N ILE A 25 10.16 -40.31 -35.86
CA ILE A 25 11.00 -39.68 -34.82
C ILE A 25 10.07 -38.95 -33.88
N GLY A 26 9.85 -39.52 -32.68
CA GLY A 26 9.10 -38.88 -31.61
C GLY A 26 9.88 -37.70 -31.03
N PHE A 27 9.40 -36.48 -31.26
CA PHE A 27 9.85 -35.29 -30.53
C PHE A 27 9.28 -35.33 -29.11
N LEU A 28 10.09 -35.74 -28.14
CA LEU A 28 9.82 -35.51 -26.72
C LEU A 28 10.05 -34.01 -26.44
N ALA A 29 8.99 -33.22 -26.54
CA ALA A 29 8.97 -31.86 -26.01
C ALA A 29 9.10 -31.94 -24.47
N SER A 30 10.31 -31.69 -23.97
CA SER A 30 10.56 -31.54 -22.54
C SER A 30 9.92 -30.22 -22.10
N ALA A 31 8.70 -30.29 -21.56
CA ALA A 31 8.08 -29.17 -20.89
C ALA A 31 8.85 -28.93 -19.58
N SER A 32 9.87 -28.08 -19.62
CA SER A 32 10.51 -27.55 -18.42
C SER A 32 9.50 -26.65 -17.72
N SER A 33 8.71 -27.22 -16.82
CA SER A 33 7.95 -26.46 -15.83
C SER A 33 8.98 -25.71 -14.98
N ALA A 34 9.22 -24.44 -15.29
CA ALA A 34 9.90 -23.55 -14.37
C ALA A 34 9.00 -23.45 -13.13
N ALA A 35 9.31 -24.23 -12.09
CA ALA A 35 8.72 -24.00 -10.79
C ALA A 35 9.02 -22.53 -10.44
N PRO A 36 8.02 -21.72 -10.07
CA PRO A 36 8.30 -20.39 -9.57
C PRO A 36 9.29 -20.56 -8.42
N LEU A 37 10.42 -19.84 -8.48
CA LEU A 37 11.30 -19.70 -7.33
C LEU A 37 10.40 -19.23 -6.19
N ALA A 38 10.20 -20.09 -5.19
CA ALA A 38 9.52 -19.69 -3.97
C ALA A 38 10.34 -18.52 -3.42
N GLN A 39 9.80 -17.30 -3.54
CA GLN A 39 10.34 -16.16 -2.83
C GLN A 39 10.40 -16.61 -1.36
N ALA A 40 11.58 -16.58 -0.74
CA ALA A 40 11.69 -16.90 0.67
C ALA A 40 10.64 -16.07 1.42
N ALA A 41 9.78 -16.73 2.19
CA ALA A 41 8.72 -16.06 2.92
C ALA A 41 9.34 -14.93 3.75
N CYS A 42 8.76 -13.73 3.67
CA CYS A 42 9.29 -12.56 4.35
C CYS A 42 9.28 -12.82 5.87
N ASP A 43 10.44 -12.78 6.51
CA ASP A 43 10.53 -13.00 7.95
C ASP A 43 10.00 -11.77 8.69
N ARG A 44 8.90 -11.96 9.44
CA ARG A 44 8.32 -10.93 10.31
C ARG A 44 9.38 -10.31 11.22
N THR A 45 10.34 -11.09 11.70
CA THR A 45 11.44 -10.63 12.55
C THR A 45 12.29 -9.57 11.85
N ILE A 46 12.63 -9.77 10.58
CA ILE A 46 13.40 -8.80 9.77
C ILE A 46 12.58 -7.51 9.58
N LEU A 47 11.31 -7.66 9.24
CA LEU A 47 10.39 -6.53 9.07
C LEU A 47 10.23 -5.71 10.36
N THR A 48 10.09 -6.38 11.51
CA THR A 48 9.98 -5.73 12.83
C THR A 48 11.26 -4.99 13.17
N GLN A 49 12.43 -5.60 12.97
CA GLN A 49 13.71 -4.93 13.23
C GLN A 49 13.88 -3.66 12.38
N ALA A 50 13.50 -3.70 11.10
CA ALA A 50 13.52 -2.53 10.22
C ALA A 50 12.54 -1.44 10.65
N ALA A 51 11.31 -1.81 11.03
CA ALA A 51 10.33 -0.88 11.56
C ALA A 51 10.84 -0.22 12.87
N ASP A 52 11.36 -0.99 13.82
CA ASP A 52 11.90 -0.47 15.08
C ASP A 52 13.10 0.45 14.85
N ALA A 53 14.00 0.09 13.94
CA ALA A 53 15.13 0.94 13.55
C ALA A 53 14.68 2.24 12.88
N TYR A 54 13.63 2.20 12.05
CA TYR A 54 13.02 3.40 11.46
C TYR A 54 12.44 4.31 12.55
N ILE A 55 11.76 3.74 13.54
CA ILE A 55 11.17 4.54 14.62
C ILE A 55 12.27 5.14 15.51
N ALA A 56 13.35 4.41 15.77
CA ALA A 56 14.53 4.93 16.46
C ALA A 56 15.19 6.07 15.66
N ALA A 57 15.29 5.93 14.34
CA ALA A 57 15.81 6.96 13.44
C ALA A 57 14.96 8.23 13.48
N GLN A 58 13.63 8.11 13.36
CA GLN A 58 12.70 9.23 13.47
C GLN A 58 12.75 9.91 14.85
N THR A 59 12.86 9.10 15.92
CA THR A 59 12.98 9.61 17.29
C THR A 59 14.28 10.38 17.49
N ALA A 60 15.36 9.96 16.85
CA ALA A 60 16.66 10.62 16.91
C ALA A 60 16.78 11.84 15.98
N GLY A 61 15.95 11.93 14.93
CA GLY A 61 16.17 12.86 13.83
C GLY A 61 17.43 12.53 13.03
N SER A 62 17.77 11.24 12.92
CA SER A 62 19.01 10.77 12.30
C SER A 62 18.80 9.41 11.65
N LEU A 63 19.39 9.21 10.47
CA LEU A 63 19.35 7.92 9.76
C LEU A 63 20.21 6.83 10.42
N THR A 64 21.14 7.19 11.32
CA THR A 64 22.13 6.26 11.89
C THR A 64 21.54 4.93 12.39
N PRO A 65 20.41 4.90 13.14
CA PRO A 65 19.84 3.64 13.62
C PRO A 65 19.40 2.69 12.49
N LEU A 66 19.01 3.25 11.34
CA LEU A 66 18.47 2.49 10.21
C LEU A 66 19.54 2.08 9.19
N GLN A 67 20.69 2.78 9.15
CA GLN A 67 21.78 2.54 8.20
C GLN A 67 22.18 1.06 8.00
N PRO A 68 22.31 0.23 9.05
CA PRO A 68 22.70 -1.18 8.88
C PRO A 68 21.72 -2.02 8.07
N MET A 69 20.48 -1.57 7.92
CA MET A 69 19.39 -2.30 7.26
C MET A 69 19.14 -1.85 5.83
N LEU A 70 19.73 -0.73 5.40
CA LEU A 70 19.49 -0.15 4.09
C LEU A 70 20.24 -0.94 3.00
N ALA A 71 19.57 -1.12 1.86
CA ALA A 71 20.21 -1.60 0.65
C ALA A 71 21.13 -0.52 0.04
N THR A 72 21.93 -0.89 -0.95
CA THR A 72 22.72 0.06 -1.75
C THR A 72 22.53 -0.23 -3.24
N PRO A 73 21.86 0.64 -4.02
CA PRO A 73 21.15 1.85 -3.61
C PRO A 73 19.80 1.55 -2.93
N TRP A 74 19.22 2.54 -2.26
CA TRP A 74 17.86 2.52 -1.74
C TRP A 74 17.17 3.86 -2.02
N LEU A 75 15.83 3.90 -1.98
CA LEU A 75 15.03 5.09 -2.30
C LEU A 75 14.30 5.63 -1.07
N TYR A 76 14.38 6.96 -0.87
CA TYR A 76 13.51 7.67 0.07
C TYR A 76 12.52 8.53 -0.72
N THR A 77 11.24 8.30 -0.47
CA THR A 77 10.14 9.11 -0.97
C THR A 77 9.43 9.70 0.23
N GLU A 78 9.20 11.01 0.22
CA GLU A 78 8.33 11.64 1.21
C GLU A 78 7.36 12.51 0.46
N ASN A 79 6.08 12.38 0.81
CA ASN A 79 5.03 13.17 0.19
C ASN A 79 5.17 13.05 -1.35
N ASN A 80 5.13 11.82 -1.89
CA ASN A 80 5.26 11.43 -3.32
C ASN A 80 6.42 12.10 -4.09
N LYS A 81 7.38 12.71 -3.40
CA LYS A 81 8.56 13.36 -3.98
C LYS A 81 9.78 12.56 -3.53
N ASN A 82 10.64 12.22 -4.49
CA ASN A 82 11.94 11.64 -4.15
C ASN A 82 12.81 12.76 -3.57
N ILE A 83 13.17 12.65 -2.30
CA ILE A 83 13.94 13.68 -1.59
C ILE A 83 15.09 13.06 -0.81
N SER A 84 16.07 13.87 -0.44
CA SER A 84 17.14 13.44 0.48
C SER A 84 16.60 13.27 1.89
N THR A 85 17.09 12.27 2.62
CA THR A 85 16.78 12.08 4.04
C THR A 85 17.22 13.28 4.90
N THR A 86 18.23 14.04 4.47
CA THR A 86 18.71 15.23 5.18
C THR A 86 17.71 16.39 5.18
N SER A 87 16.84 16.48 4.17
CA SER A 87 15.80 17.49 4.03
C SER A 87 14.39 16.99 4.39
N SER A 88 14.30 15.76 4.90
CA SER A 88 13.05 15.03 5.13
C SER A 88 12.55 15.13 6.57
N VAL A 89 11.38 14.55 6.86
CA VAL A 89 10.92 14.38 8.25
C VAL A 89 11.85 13.51 9.09
N LEU A 90 12.62 12.59 8.48
CA LEU A 90 13.59 11.74 9.20
C LEU A 90 14.77 12.51 9.80
N SER A 91 15.08 13.72 9.31
CA SER A 91 16.12 14.58 9.92
C SER A 91 15.59 15.43 11.09
N LYS A 92 14.29 15.34 11.39
CA LYS A 92 13.65 16.04 12.51
C LYS A 92 13.49 15.09 13.69
N LYS A 93 14.06 15.48 14.83
CA LYS A 93 13.88 14.76 16.09
C LYS A 93 12.42 14.90 16.54
N LEU A 94 11.69 13.78 16.67
CA LEU A 94 10.30 13.77 17.13
C LEU A 94 10.14 12.94 18.40
N THR A 95 9.37 13.46 19.37
CA THR A 95 8.86 12.65 20.48
C THR A 95 7.64 11.89 19.99
N ILE A 96 7.72 10.56 19.93
CA ILE A 96 6.65 9.70 19.43
C ILE A 96 5.67 9.38 20.56
N ASP A 97 4.43 9.87 20.44
CA ASP A 97 3.36 9.69 21.43
C ASP A 97 2.49 8.46 21.16
N HIS A 98 2.42 8.02 19.90
CA HIS A 98 1.76 6.80 19.47
C HIS A 98 2.51 6.18 18.28
N ARG A 99 2.52 4.85 18.22
CA ARG A 99 3.00 4.08 17.08
C ARG A 99 2.12 2.84 16.85
N ARG A 100 1.92 2.46 15.60
CA ARG A 100 1.33 1.18 15.18
C ARG A 100 2.08 0.66 13.97
N THR A 101 2.36 -0.63 13.89
CA THR A 101 3.01 -1.24 12.72
C THR A 101 2.26 -2.47 12.25
N ASN A 102 2.01 -2.53 10.95
CA ASN A 102 1.39 -3.63 10.22
C ASN A 102 2.43 -4.27 9.28
N TYR A 103 2.23 -5.55 8.99
CA TYR A 103 3.20 -6.39 8.30
C TYR A 103 2.57 -7.10 7.10
N ASP A 104 3.12 -6.82 5.92
CA ASP A 104 2.78 -7.51 4.69
C ASP A 104 3.86 -8.56 4.40
N LEU A 105 3.59 -9.80 4.82
CA LEU A 105 4.49 -10.94 4.66
C LEU A 105 4.53 -11.48 3.22
N VAL A 106 3.62 -11.03 2.35
CA VAL A 106 3.57 -11.44 0.94
C VAL A 106 4.49 -10.54 0.10
N THR A 107 4.52 -9.23 0.39
CA THR A 107 5.32 -8.25 -0.37
C THR A 107 6.54 -7.72 0.37
N CYS A 108 6.92 -8.34 1.49
CA CYS A 108 8.05 -7.98 2.34
C CYS A 108 8.04 -6.49 2.73
N ALA A 109 6.88 -6.01 3.18
CA ALA A 109 6.68 -4.61 3.50
C ALA A 109 6.07 -4.41 4.89
N THR A 110 6.33 -3.25 5.48
CA THR A 110 5.61 -2.78 6.67
C THR A 110 4.91 -1.47 6.38
N TYR A 111 3.87 -1.21 7.17
CA TYR A 111 3.29 0.11 7.30
C TYR A 111 3.39 0.52 8.77
N THR A 112 3.98 1.67 9.05
CA THR A 112 4.10 2.22 10.40
C THR A 112 3.40 3.58 10.47
N GLU A 113 2.44 3.69 11.37
CA GLU A 113 1.85 4.96 11.79
C GLU A 113 2.62 5.52 12.99
N LEU A 114 2.95 6.81 12.93
CA LEU A 114 3.52 7.57 14.04
C LEU A 114 2.71 8.83 14.30
N ILE A 115 2.46 9.14 15.56
CA ILE A 115 1.90 10.43 15.98
C ILE A 115 2.87 11.07 16.95
N ALA A 116 3.27 12.30 16.66
CA ALA A 116 4.11 13.14 17.49
C ALA A 116 3.38 14.47 17.72
N ALA A 117 2.52 14.53 18.74
CA ALA A 117 1.64 15.66 19.01
C ALA A 117 2.40 16.93 19.40
N THR A 118 3.52 16.79 20.11
CA THR A 118 4.42 17.93 20.42
C THR A 118 5.15 18.44 19.17
N GLY A 119 5.40 17.54 18.21
CA GLY A 119 6.11 17.79 16.95
C GLY A 119 5.33 18.53 15.88
N PRO A 120 4.06 18.89 16.11
CA PRO A 120 2.86 18.19 15.61
C PRO A 120 3.03 17.50 14.24
N TYR A 121 3.18 16.16 14.25
CA TYR A 121 3.16 15.32 13.05
C TYR A 121 2.22 14.12 13.22
N VAL A 122 1.59 13.72 12.10
CA VAL A 122 0.99 12.40 11.88
C VAL A 122 1.66 11.84 10.64
N ILE A 123 2.35 10.71 10.79
CA ILE A 123 3.22 10.14 9.75
C ILE A 123 2.79 8.72 9.48
N GLY A 124 2.55 8.40 8.21
CA GLY A 124 2.45 7.03 7.74
C GLY A 124 3.69 6.69 6.93
N THR A 125 4.29 5.51 7.15
CA THR A 125 5.49 5.09 6.43
C THR A 125 5.36 3.67 5.94
N GLN A 126 5.58 3.43 4.65
CA GLN A 126 5.74 2.11 4.06
C GLN A 126 7.22 1.79 3.86
N ILE A 127 7.72 0.72 4.50
CA ILE A 127 9.09 0.23 4.32
C ILE A 127 9.03 -1.05 3.49
N ARG A 128 9.79 -1.14 2.41
CA ARG A 128 9.85 -2.32 1.54
C ARG A 128 11.25 -2.90 1.51
N HIS A 129 11.33 -4.23 1.48
CA HIS A 129 12.59 -4.96 1.47
C HIS A 129 12.84 -5.62 0.11
N GLY A 130 14.12 -5.68 -0.26
CA GLY A 130 14.60 -6.49 -1.37
C GLY A 130 14.66 -7.98 -1.00
N ALA A 131 15.00 -8.81 -1.98
CA ALA A 131 15.17 -10.26 -1.79
C ALA A 131 16.33 -10.61 -0.84
N ASP A 132 17.23 -9.67 -0.58
CA ASP A 132 18.34 -9.78 0.38
C ASP A 132 17.93 -9.43 1.83
N GLY A 133 16.65 -9.12 2.07
CA GLY A 133 16.14 -8.69 3.37
C GLY A 133 16.57 -7.29 3.77
N LYS A 134 17.19 -6.51 2.86
CA LYS A 134 17.55 -5.12 3.10
C LYS A 134 16.43 -4.19 2.66
N VAL A 135 16.31 -3.04 3.32
CA VAL A 135 15.36 -1.99 2.98
C VAL A 135 15.73 -1.37 1.63
N SER A 136 14.92 -1.64 0.61
CA SER A 136 15.10 -1.11 -0.74
C SER A 136 14.44 0.25 -0.93
N SER A 137 13.35 0.52 -0.19
CA SER A 137 12.66 1.81 -0.25
C SER A 137 11.91 2.12 1.05
N ILE A 138 11.85 3.41 1.37
CA ILE A 138 11.01 3.98 2.42
C ILE A 138 10.16 5.06 1.76
N ASP A 139 8.84 4.91 1.85
CA ASP A 139 7.87 5.89 1.38
C ASP A 139 7.12 6.44 2.58
N THR A 140 7.12 7.75 2.75
CA THR A 140 6.59 8.44 3.92
C THR A 140 5.54 9.46 3.48
N ILE A 141 4.38 9.44 4.12
CA ILE A 141 3.44 10.57 4.10
C ILE A 141 3.53 11.24 5.47
N ALA A 142 4.00 12.48 5.50
CA ALA A 142 4.17 13.25 6.73
C ALA A 142 3.25 14.46 6.71
N SER A 143 2.14 14.36 7.45
CA SER A 143 1.20 15.46 7.68
C SER A 143 1.64 16.29 8.89
N THR A 144 1.67 17.61 8.72
CA THR A 144 1.99 18.57 9.79
C THR A 144 1.11 19.83 9.73
N THR A 145 1.42 20.83 10.55
CA THR A 145 0.69 22.10 10.60
C THR A 145 0.53 22.71 9.20
N GLY A 146 -0.71 22.98 8.80
CA GLY A 146 -1.06 23.48 7.46
C GLY A 146 -1.73 22.42 6.58
N SER A 147 -1.55 21.14 6.91
CA SER A 147 -2.29 20.03 6.31
C SER A 147 -3.81 20.15 6.47
N TRP A 148 -4.56 19.63 5.50
CA TRP A 148 -6.03 19.66 5.51
C TRP A 148 -6.61 18.88 6.71
N LEU A 149 -7.50 19.54 7.44
CA LEU A 149 -8.15 19.04 8.67
C LEU A 149 -7.20 18.58 9.78
N PHE A 150 -5.93 18.98 9.74
CA PHE A 150 -4.90 18.44 10.61
C PHE A 150 -4.91 19.03 12.03
N ASN A 151 -4.79 18.13 13.01
CA ASN A 151 -4.56 18.39 14.42
C ASN A 151 -3.98 17.12 15.10
N ALA A 152 -2.66 17.05 15.26
CA ALA A 152 -1.99 15.87 15.81
C ALA A 152 -2.49 15.47 17.21
N THR A 153 -2.85 16.41 18.07
CA THR A 153 -3.38 16.12 19.41
C THR A 153 -4.75 15.44 19.34
N LYS A 154 -5.63 15.90 18.45
CA LYS A 154 -6.94 15.26 18.23
C LYS A 154 -6.80 13.89 17.59
N THR A 155 -5.93 13.74 16.58
CA THR A 155 -5.65 12.42 16.00
C THR A 155 -5.14 11.46 17.08
N LEU A 156 -4.21 11.91 17.94
CA LEU A 156 -3.73 11.12 19.08
C LEU A 156 -4.84 10.72 20.05
N GLU A 157 -5.75 11.63 20.37
CA GLU A 157 -6.91 11.37 21.22
C GLU A 157 -7.79 10.27 20.62
N TYR A 158 -8.16 10.39 19.35
CA TYR A 158 -9.04 9.41 18.68
C TYR A 158 -8.37 8.05 18.53
N VAL A 159 -7.11 8.00 18.10
CA VAL A 159 -6.37 6.73 17.92
C VAL A 159 -6.17 6.01 19.24
N LYS A 160 -5.97 6.73 20.36
CA LYS A 160 -5.92 6.12 21.69
C LYS A 160 -7.27 5.58 22.18
N ALA A 161 -8.37 6.07 21.60
CA ALA A 161 -9.72 5.60 21.90
C ALA A 161 -10.17 4.43 21.00
N GLU A 162 -9.47 4.15 19.91
CA GLU A 162 -9.65 2.93 19.11
C GLU A 162 -9.29 1.68 19.94
N ASP A 163 -9.75 0.49 19.51
CA ASP A 163 -9.63 -0.79 20.24
C ASP A 163 -8.31 -0.90 21.02
N PRO A 164 -8.33 -1.03 22.35
CA PRO A 164 -7.13 -1.00 23.18
C PRO A 164 -6.13 -2.14 22.88
N GLY A 165 -6.52 -3.15 22.11
CA GLY A 165 -5.69 -4.32 21.85
C GLY A 165 -4.96 -4.34 20.51
N TRP A 166 -5.56 -3.84 19.42
CA TRP A 166 -5.10 -4.09 18.03
C TRP A 166 -4.50 -5.49 17.87
N THR A 167 -5.27 -6.49 18.32
CA THR A 167 -4.79 -7.88 18.38
C THR A 167 -5.03 -8.59 17.05
N PRO A 168 -4.13 -9.51 16.65
CA PRO A 168 -4.34 -10.39 15.51
C PRO A 168 -5.74 -10.99 15.47
N LEU A 169 -6.36 -10.98 14.29
CA LEU A 169 -7.61 -11.67 14.05
C LEU A 169 -7.39 -13.19 14.17
N PRO A 170 -8.36 -13.95 14.71
CA PRO A 170 -8.30 -15.39 14.61
C PRO A 170 -8.27 -15.80 13.14
N ALA A 171 -7.53 -16.86 12.79
CA ALA A 171 -7.34 -17.29 11.40
C ALA A 171 -8.67 -17.50 10.63
N SER A 172 -9.74 -17.89 11.32
CA SER A 172 -11.08 -18.04 10.72
C SER A 172 -11.77 -16.72 10.35
N ALA A 173 -11.31 -15.59 10.86
CA ALA A 173 -11.83 -14.25 10.58
C ALA A 173 -10.91 -13.45 9.64
N GLN A 174 -9.74 -13.97 9.29
CA GLN A 174 -8.81 -13.32 8.37
C GLN A 174 -9.35 -13.44 6.93
N SER A 175 -9.61 -12.29 6.31
CA SER A 175 -9.99 -12.23 4.89
C SER A 175 -8.75 -12.41 4.01
N SER A 176 -8.93 -12.91 2.78
CA SER A 176 -7.79 -12.98 1.86
C SER A 176 -7.29 -11.60 1.47
N ARG A 177 -6.01 -11.50 1.11
CA ARG A 177 -5.39 -10.30 0.57
C ARG A 177 -6.24 -9.62 -0.51
N GLU A 178 -6.80 -10.38 -1.45
CA GLU A 178 -7.60 -9.84 -2.55
C GLU A 178 -8.87 -9.16 -2.05
N VAL A 179 -9.53 -9.74 -1.05
CA VAL A 179 -10.70 -9.13 -0.41
C VAL A 179 -10.32 -7.84 0.30
N ILE A 180 -9.21 -7.82 1.04
CA ILE A 180 -8.72 -6.60 1.71
C ILE A 180 -8.37 -5.50 0.71
N GLN A 181 -7.69 -5.86 -0.38
CA GLN A 181 -7.33 -4.90 -1.43
C GLN A 181 -8.56 -4.36 -2.16
N ALA A 182 -9.48 -5.23 -2.58
CA ALA A 182 -10.68 -4.85 -3.32
C ALA A 182 -11.57 -3.90 -2.52
N ALA A 183 -11.60 -4.13 -1.22
CA ALA A 183 -12.23 -3.20 -0.31
C ALA A 183 -11.52 -1.84 -0.43
N GLY A 184 -10.20 -1.76 -0.18
CA GLY A 184 -9.43 -0.51 -0.22
C GLY A 184 -9.59 0.25 -1.54
N ASP A 185 -9.66 -0.49 -2.64
CA ASP A 185 -9.96 0.04 -3.97
C ASP A 185 -11.36 0.64 -4.06
N ALA A 186 -12.39 -0.05 -3.59
CA ALA A 186 -13.76 0.47 -3.55
C ALA A 186 -13.86 1.79 -2.78
N TYR A 187 -13.11 1.94 -1.69
CA TYR A 187 -13.08 3.21 -0.96
C TYR A 187 -12.47 4.33 -1.81
N LEU A 188 -11.31 4.08 -2.42
CA LEU A 188 -10.61 5.06 -3.25
C LEU A 188 -11.34 5.38 -4.56
N ASP A 189 -12.18 4.47 -5.05
CA ASP A 189 -12.95 4.63 -6.28
C ASP A 189 -14.20 5.50 -6.09
N MET A 190 -14.61 5.81 -4.85
CA MET A 190 -15.79 6.65 -4.56
C MET A 190 -15.74 8.04 -5.22
N TRP A 191 -14.55 8.54 -5.56
CA TRP A 191 -14.39 9.83 -6.25
C TRP A 191 -14.65 9.77 -7.76
N SER A 192 -14.53 8.58 -8.37
CA SER A 192 -14.66 8.37 -9.81
C SER A 192 -15.77 7.38 -10.23
N ASP A 193 -16.40 6.71 -9.26
CA ASP A 193 -17.51 5.76 -9.45
C ASP A 193 -18.59 5.98 -8.39
N ALA A 194 -19.81 6.28 -8.84
CA ALA A 194 -20.97 6.53 -7.98
C ALA A 194 -21.41 5.31 -7.16
N HIS A 195 -21.10 4.10 -7.64
CA HIS A 195 -21.48 2.85 -6.99
C HIS A 195 -20.34 2.21 -6.19
N ALA A 196 -19.16 2.82 -6.15
CA ALA A 196 -18.03 2.26 -5.41
C ALA A 196 -18.29 2.19 -3.89
N HIS A 197 -19.02 3.16 -3.34
CA HIS A 197 -19.38 3.18 -1.92
C HIS A 197 -20.24 1.97 -1.49
N GLU A 198 -20.99 1.36 -2.42
CA GLU A 198 -21.81 0.17 -2.17
C GLU A 198 -20.96 -1.10 -2.00
N LYS A 199 -19.73 -1.07 -2.54
CA LYS A 199 -18.77 -2.18 -2.51
C LYS A 199 -17.83 -2.11 -1.31
N VAL A 200 -17.81 -1.00 -0.58
CA VAL A 200 -17.05 -0.85 0.68
C VAL A 200 -17.77 -1.67 1.77
N PRO A 201 -17.14 -2.69 2.38
CA PRO A 201 -17.72 -3.42 3.51
C PRO A 201 -17.73 -2.56 4.78
N TRP A 202 -18.66 -1.61 4.84
CA TRP A 202 -18.87 -0.76 6.01
C TRP A 202 -19.26 -1.60 7.23
N GLY A 203 -18.56 -1.37 8.34
CA GLY A 203 -18.96 -1.90 9.64
C GLY A 203 -20.11 -1.10 10.27
N THR A 204 -20.76 -1.65 11.30
CA THR A 204 -21.68 -0.89 12.16
C THR A 204 -21.57 -1.41 13.60
N PRO A 205 -21.23 -0.56 14.58
CA PRO A 205 -20.84 0.85 14.43
C PRO A 205 -19.50 1.00 13.70
N CYS A 206 -19.29 2.12 13.02
CA CYS A 206 -17.99 2.45 12.45
C CYS A 206 -17.70 3.95 12.48
N VAL A 207 -16.41 4.30 12.53
CA VAL A 207 -15.93 5.68 12.61
C VAL A 207 -14.86 5.94 11.55
N ARG A 208 -14.83 7.17 11.07
CA ARG A 208 -13.81 7.65 10.14
C ARG A 208 -13.06 8.82 10.76
N LEU A 209 -11.74 8.71 10.77
CA LEU A 209 -10.76 9.71 11.17
C LEU A 209 -10.05 10.24 9.91
N GLU A 210 -10.39 11.46 9.52
CA GLU A 210 -9.97 12.11 8.28
C GLU A 210 -9.13 13.36 8.53
N GLY A 211 -7.82 13.26 8.42
CA GLY A 211 -6.86 14.24 8.93
C GLY A 211 -6.91 14.25 10.45
N SER A 212 -7.90 14.94 10.99
CA SER A 212 -8.33 14.89 12.40
C SER A 212 -9.84 15.12 12.57
N ALA A 213 -10.61 15.09 11.47
CA ALA A 213 -12.06 15.07 11.52
C ALA A 213 -12.54 13.66 11.86
N TYR A 214 -13.42 13.56 12.83
CA TYR A 214 -13.87 12.28 13.36
C TYR A 214 -15.38 12.18 13.22
N THR A 215 -15.88 11.10 12.62
CA THR A 215 -17.33 10.92 12.41
C THR A 215 -18.04 10.29 13.61
N GLY A 216 -17.28 9.65 14.51
CA GLY A 216 -17.83 8.94 15.65
C GLY A 216 -18.35 9.87 16.75
N LYS A 217 -19.42 9.43 17.42
CA LYS A 217 -20.02 10.08 18.59
C LYS A 217 -20.02 9.17 19.82
N GLY A 218 -19.42 7.98 19.71
CA GLY A 218 -19.45 6.94 20.73
C GLY A 218 -20.79 6.22 20.79
N MET A 219 -21.54 6.21 19.69
CA MET A 219 -22.89 5.67 19.62
C MET A 219 -22.92 4.34 18.87
N ALA A 220 -23.83 3.44 19.24
CA ALA A 220 -23.98 2.14 18.58
C ALA A 220 -24.40 2.23 17.09
N ASN A 221 -24.89 3.40 16.66
CA ASN A 221 -25.26 3.71 15.29
C ASN A 221 -24.26 4.65 14.59
N ASP A 222 -23.05 4.81 15.13
CA ASP A 222 -21.99 5.55 14.44
C ASP A 222 -21.73 4.95 13.05
N SER A 223 -21.50 5.84 12.08
CA SER A 223 -21.30 5.49 10.68
C SER A 223 -20.08 6.21 10.09
N CYS A 224 -19.45 5.55 9.13
CA CYS A 224 -18.33 6.06 8.33
C CYS A 224 -18.78 6.74 7.04
N GLN A 225 -20.06 6.62 6.69
CA GLN A 225 -20.64 7.19 5.47
C GLN A 225 -20.85 8.71 5.52
N PRO A 226 -21.05 9.38 6.68
CA PRO A 226 -21.17 10.84 6.70
C PRO A 226 -19.99 11.52 6.00
N GLY A 227 -20.26 12.37 5.02
CA GLY A 227 -19.22 13.12 4.30
C GLY A 227 -18.42 12.29 3.29
N ILE A 228 -18.89 11.12 2.84
CA ILE A 228 -18.34 10.50 1.63
C ILE A 228 -18.62 11.39 0.40
N PRO A 229 -17.85 11.27 -0.69
CA PRO A 229 -18.04 12.09 -1.88
C PRO A 229 -19.43 11.94 -2.48
N SER A 230 -20.04 13.04 -2.92
CA SER A 230 -21.27 13.05 -3.71
C SER A 230 -21.03 13.39 -5.18
N ASN A 231 -19.81 13.84 -5.52
CA ASN A 231 -19.38 14.08 -6.89
C ASN A 231 -18.44 12.94 -7.29
N HIS A 232 -18.91 12.13 -8.22
CA HIS A 232 -18.25 10.89 -8.65
C HIS A 232 -17.64 11.00 -10.06
N ASN A 233 -17.55 12.22 -10.60
CA ASN A 233 -16.99 12.48 -11.93
C ASN A 233 -15.55 13.02 -11.84
N GLN A 234 -14.87 12.74 -10.73
CA GLN A 234 -13.53 13.23 -10.48
C GLN A 234 -12.49 12.27 -11.08
N ALA A 235 -11.29 12.77 -11.34
CA ALA A 235 -10.21 11.92 -11.82
C ALA A 235 -9.91 10.82 -10.77
N PRO A 236 -9.64 9.57 -11.20
CA PRO A 236 -9.43 8.47 -10.29
C PRO A 236 -8.13 8.64 -9.47
N ASN A 237 -8.12 8.11 -8.25
CA ASN A 237 -6.92 8.05 -7.43
C ASN A 237 -5.87 7.09 -8.05
N THR A 238 -4.70 7.61 -8.45
CA THR A 238 -3.65 6.86 -9.16
C THR A 238 -2.46 6.50 -8.26
N ARG A 239 -1.46 5.79 -8.81
CA ARG A 239 -0.20 5.43 -8.15
C ARG A 239 -0.41 4.77 -6.77
N ARG A 240 -1.42 3.90 -6.67
CA ARG A 240 -1.76 3.17 -5.44
C ARG A 240 -0.62 2.22 -5.07
N ARG A 241 -0.19 2.28 -3.81
CA ARG A 241 0.89 1.48 -3.23
C ARG A 241 0.39 0.88 -1.93
N TYR A 242 0.34 -0.45 -1.90
CA TYR A 242 -0.36 -1.20 -0.88
C TYR A 242 0.62 -1.86 0.09
N VAL A 243 0.26 -1.85 1.37
CA VAL A 243 0.74 -2.78 2.38
C VAL A 243 -0.49 -3.43 2.99
N ILE A 244 -0.61 -4.75 2.86
CA ILE A 244 -1.77 -5.50 3.32
C ILE A 244 -1.31 -6.50 4.38
N ASP A 245 -1.94 -6.43 5.55
CA ASP A 245 -1.69 -7.31 6.68
C ASP A 245 -2.96 -8.14 6.94
N GLU A 246 -2.98 -9.37 6.44
CA GLU A 246 -4.11 -10.31 6.55
C GLU A 246 -4.39 -10.69 8.00
N GLU A 247 -3.35 -10.78 8.84
CA GLU A 247 -3.48 -11.10 10.26
C GLU A 247 -4.24 -10.00 11.00
N MET A 248 -4.00 -8.74 10.64
CA MET A 248 -4.73 -7.60 11.16
C MET A 248 -6.00 -7.27 10.36
N GLY A 249 -6.24 -7.95 9.24
CA GLY A 249 -7.32 -7.61 8.30
C GLY A 249 -7.16 -6.21 7.70
N SER A 250 -5.95 -5.65 7.65
CA SER A 250 -5.73 -4.22 7.35
C SER A 250 -5.09 -3.96 5.99
N VAL A 251 -5.35 -2.78 5.42
CA VAL A 251 -4.66 -2.23 4.26
C VAL A 251 -4.26 -0.78 4.49
N SER A 252 -3.00 -0.48 4.16
CA SER A 252 -2.47 0.85 3.94
C SER A 252 -2.36 1.12 2.45
N VAL A 253 -2.98 2.19 1.96
CA VAL A 253 -2.84 2.62 0.55
C VAL A 253 -2.29 4.04 0.49
N PHE A 254 -1.11 4.19 -0.12
CA PHE A 254 -0.63 5.49 -0.58
C PHE A 254 -0.98 5.69 -2.04
N CYS A 255 -1.54 6.85 -2.37
CA CYS A 255 -1.98 7.17 -3.73
C CYS A 255 -1.84 8.67 -4.03
N VAL A 256 -2.24 9.05 -5.24
CA VAL A 256 -2.24 10.42 -5.73
C VAL A 256 -3.65 10.81 -6.13
N TRP A 257 -4.09 11.95 -5.61
CA TRP A 257 -5.42 12.52 -5.81
C TRP A 257 -5.40 13.46 -6.99
N GLU A 258 -5.65 12.91 -8.18
CA GLU A 258 -5.57 13.67 -9.44
C GLU A 258 -6.54 14.86 -9.49
N HIS A 259 -7.65 14.79 -8.75
CA HIS A 259 -8.67 15.84 -8.68
C HIS A 259 -8.40 16.91 -7.63
N MET A 260 -7.42 16.70 -6.76
CA MET A 260 -7.01 17.68 -5.74
C MET A 260 -5.61 18.17 -6.09
N VAL A 261 -5.52 18.96 -7.17
CA VAL A 261 -4.27 19.49 -7.76
C VAL A 261 -3.32 20.23 -6.79
N SER A 262 -3.75 20.53 -5.55
CA SER A 262 -2.90 21.09 -4.47
C SER A 262 -2.77 20.19 -3.23
N LEU A 263 -3.61 19.17 -3.07
CA LEU A 263 -3.54 18.20 -1.98
C LEU A 263 -3.07 16.88 -2.59
N CYS A 264 -1.77 16.74 -2.62
CA CYS A 264 -1.22 15.42 -2.76
C CYS A 264 -1.59 14.62 -1.49
N PHE A 265 -1.60 13.30 -1.60
CA PHE A 265 -1.53 12.36 -0.48
C PHE A 265 -2.82 11.93 0.17
N PHE A 266 -2.89 10.61 0.22
CA PHE A 266 -3.66 9.86 1.16
C PHE A 266 -2.75 8.95 1.94
N LEU A 267 -3.11 8.77 3.20
CA LEU A 267 -3.02 7.47 3.84
C LEU A 267 -4.48 6.95 3.91
N LEU A 268 -4.79 5.79 3.33
CA LEU A 268 -5.98 5.04 3.76
C LEU A 268 -5.50 3.97 4.72
N PHE A 269 -5.89 4.05 5.99
CA PHE A 269 -5.81 2.90 6.87
C PHE A 269 -7.20 2.31 7.02
N TRP A 270 -7.39 1.07 6.57
CA TRP A 270 -8.64 0.35 6.76
C TRP A 270 -8.41 -1.05 7.30
N MET A 271 -9.26 -1.49 8.23
CA MET A 271 -9.41 -2.89 8.59
C MET A 271 -10.74 -3.50 8.16
N ILE A 272 -10.68 -4.63 7.46
CA ILE A 272 -11.74 -5.61 7.34
C ILE A 272 -11.77 -6.49 8.60
N GLY A 273 -12.80 -6.28 9.43
CA GLY A 273 -13.52 -7.38 10.09
C GLY A 273 -13.26 -7.63 11.58
N ARG A 274 -14.25 -7.30 12.42
CA ARG A 274 -14.81 -8.29 13.37
C ARG A 274 -16.30 -8.44 13.08
N ALA A 275 -16.71 -9.58 12.55
CA ALA A 275 -18.12 -9.90 12.31
C ALA A 275 -18.85 -10.41 13.58
N GLU A 276 -18.18 -10.58 14.72
CA GLU A 276 -18.81 -11.17 15.92
C GLU A 276 -18.60 -10.39 17.22
N VAL A 277 -17.81 -9.32 17.22
CA VAL A 277 -17.65 -8.46 18.39
C VAL A 277 -17.69 -7.02 17.92
N VAL A 278 -18.72 -6.30 18.37
CA VAL A 278 -18.89 -4.85 18.24
C VAL A 278 -17.59 -4.15 18.64
N LEU A 279 -16.71 -3.90 17.67
CA LEU A 279 -15.53 -3.06 17.84
C LEU A 279 -15.62 -1.94 16.80
N PRO A 280 -15.29 -0.69 17.21
CA PRO A 280 -15.34 0.44 16.30
C PRO A 280 -14.33 0.20 15.17
N PHE A 281 -14.86 0.08 13.96
CA PHE A 281 -14.06 0.12 12.73
C PHE A 281 -13.48 1.54 12.62
N GLY A 282 -12.16 1.69 12.61
CA GLY A 282 -11.47 2.96 12.41
C GLY A 282 -10.91 3.06 10.99
N LEU A 283 -11.31 4.09 10.25
CA LEU A 283 -10.65 4.49 9.02
C LEU A 283 -9.76 5.70 9.29
N GLN A 284 -8.45 5.62 9.09
CA GLN A 284 -7.56 6.76 9.35
C GLN A 284 -6.97 7.33 8.07
N MET A 285 -7.04 8.66 7.94
CA MET A 285 -6.57 9.38 6.76
C MET A 285 -5.70 10.58 7.12
N GLY A 286 -4.65 10.80 6.33
CA GLY A 286 -3.71 11.92 6.46
C GLY A 286 -3.56 12.64 5.13
N PHE A 287 -3.49 13.97 5.18
CA PHE A 287 -3.36 14.87 4.02
C PHE A 287 -2.17 15.78 4.25
N GLU A 288 -1.47 16.20 3.19
CA GLU A 288 -0.43 17.24 3.28
C GLU A 288 -0.45 18.08 2.00
N SER A 289 -0.20 19.40 2.11
CA SER A 289 -0.19 20.29 0.95
C SER A 289 1.15 20.19 0.22
N CYS A 290 1.10 20.05 -1.10
CA CYS A 290 2.29 20.10 -1.95
C CYS A 290 2.47 21.53 -2.47
N ASP A 291 3.17 22.38 -1.74
CA ASP A 291 3.80 23.56 -2.35
C ASP A 291 5.17 23.19 -2.97
#